data_AF-A0A6H5IJ46-F1
#
_entry.id   AF-A0A6H5IJ46-F1
#
_cell.length_a   1.000
_cell.length_b   1.000
_cell.length_c   1.000
_cell.angle_alpha   90.00
_cell.angle_beta   90.00
_cell.angle_gamma   90.00
#
_symmetry.space_group_name_H-M   'P 1'
#
loop_
_entity.id
_entity.type
_entity.pdbx_description
1 polymer ?
#
loop_
_entity_poly.entity_id
_entity_poly.type
_entity_poly.pdbx_seq_one_letter_code
_entity_poly.pdbx_strand_id
1 'polypeptide(L)'
;MFQYNIPPVIVDFLVSSYNKITFMRSIKQYSRYRVTKNHWKLMGVHAGMTSLCSMLRMGKTFILVIPCHRRNDNILIMSQLELAWWDMKDNNGLGPYFQEMKMEEFCHQIFPMVPFLKHRRYRIKQWTNSFKNFKRTVPTCGAMIFNENFSKILLVEDLYWKTWNFPKGKIHEEELPFSCAKREVFEETNVKISNHTRYSQMPFLEMYYQQQLVRLYIITVKAFHSYN
;
A
#
# COMPACT_ATOMS: atom_id res chain seq x y z
N MET A 1 25.94 2.91 8.11
CA MET A 1 26.15 2.85 9.58
C MET A 1 24.78 2.57 10.18
N PHE A 2 24.52 1.34 10.63
CA PHE A 2 23.22 0.97 11.20
C PHE A 2 23.09 1.64 12.58
N GLN A 3 22.08 2.48 12.78
CA GLN A 3 21.76 2.98 14.12
C GLN A 3 21.00 1.88 14.87
N TYR A 4 21.73 1.13 15.69
CA TYR A 4 21.15 0.11 16.55
C TYR A 4 20.65 0.75 17.86
N ASN A 5 19.34 0.94 17.97
CA ASN A 5 18.63 0.95 19.26
C ASN A 5 17.85 -0.37 19.39
N ILE A 6 18.52 -1.49 19.12
CA ILE A 6 17.92 -2.83 19.22
C ILE A 6 18.29 -3.41 20.59
N PRO A 7 17.32 -3.73 21.45
CA PRO A 7 17.56 -4.46 22.69
C PRO A 7 18.40 -5.74 22.45
N PRO A 8 19.42 -6.04 23.27
CA PRO A 8 20.29 -7.22 23.09
C PRO A 8 19.54 -8.54 22.91
N VAL A 9 18.43 -8.73 23.63
CA VAL A 9 17.51 -9.88 23.51
C VAL A 9 17.03 -10.14 22.08
N ILE A 10 16.86 -9.08 21.27
CA ILE A 10 16.38 -9.21 19.89
C ILE A 10 17.51 -9.59 18.95
N VAL A 11 18.73 -9.11 19.21
CA VAL A 11 19.92 -9.53 18.49
C VAL A 11 20.16 -11.02 18.74
N ASP A 12 20.09 -11.46 20.01
CA ASP A 12 20.23 -12.85 20.39
C ASP A 12 19.13 -13.73 19.79
N PHE A 13 17.87 -13.25 19.76
CA PHE A 13 16.78 -13.97 19.09
C PHE A 13 17.02 -14.11 17.58
N LEU A 14 17.41 -13.05 16.88
CA LEU A 14 17.66 -13.09 15.43
C LEU A 14 18.83 -14.03 15.09
N VAL A 15 19.84 -14.12 15.95
CA VAL A 15 21.00 -15.01 15.80
C VAL A 15 20.67 -16.46 16.19
N SER A 16 19.89 -16.67 17.26
CA SER A 16 19.54 -18.00 17.80
C SER A 16 18.40 -18.70 17.04
N SER A 17 17.47 -17.93 16.45
CA SER A 17 16.20 -18.45 15.96
C SER A 17 16.20 -18.88 14.50
N TYR A 18 17.37 -18.95 13.85
CA TYR A 18 17.48 -19.47 12.47
C TYR A 18 16.88 -20.87 12.30
N ASN A 19 16.65 -21.63 13.39
CA ASN A 19 16.13 -23.00 13.35
C ASN A 19 14.86 -23.29 14.18
N LYS A 20 14.21 -22.32 14.86
CA LYS A 20 13.07 -22.62 15.78
C LYS A 20 11.97 -21.54 15.87
N ILE A 21 11.54 -20.97 14.74
CA ILE A 21 10.38 -20.06 14.74
C ILE A 21 9.10 -20.85 14.47
N THR A 22 8.13 -20.81 15.38
CA THR A 22 6.77 -21.33 15.14
C THR A 22 5.90 -20.24 14.54
N PHE A 23 5.43 -20.48 13.31
CA PHE A 23 4.76 -19.49 12.46
C PHE A 23 3.24 -19.47 12.67
N MET A 24 2.64 -18.28 12.66
CA MET A 24 1.18 -18.12 12.55
C MET A 24 0.83 -17.59 11.17
N ARG A 25 -0.21 -18.19 10.58
CA ARG A 25 -0.65 -17.94 9.22
C ARG A 25 -1.70 -16.81 9.24
N SER A 26 -1.41 -15.69 8.60
CA SER A 26 -2.42 -14.68 8.23
C SER A 26 -2.47 -14.58 6.72
N ILE A 27 -3.67 -14.72 6.14
CA ILE A 27 -3.91 -14.63 4.70
C ILE A 27 -3.95 -13.15 4.32
N LYS A 28 -3.06 -12.76 3.41
CA LYS A 28 -3.00 -11.42 2.82
C LYS A 28 -4.23 -11.19 1.94
N GLN A 29 -5.33 -10.68 2.52
CA GLN A 29 -6.34 -10.02 1.71
C GLN A 29 -5.72 -8.71 1.22
N TYR A 30 -5.58 -8.57 -0.10
CA TYR A 30 -5.25 -7.30 -0.73
C TYR A 30 -6.30 -6.27 -0.34
N SER A 31 -6.04 -5.52 0.73
CA SER A 31 -6.92 -4.46 1.24
C SER A 31 -6.28 -3.09 1.00
N ARG A 32 -5.64 -2.91 -0.16
CA ARG A 32 -5.29 -1.56 -0.62
C ARG A 32 -6.59 -0.79 -0.88
N TYR A 33 -6.80 0.28 -0.12
CA TYR A 33 -7.88 1.27 -0.27
C TYR A 33 -9.28 0.85 0.23
N ARG A 34 -9.42 0.67 1.55
CA ARG A 34 -10.74 0.78 2.22
C ARG A 34 -11.05 2.22 2.62
N VAL A 35 -10.84 3.19 1.72
CA VAL A 35 -11.41 4.54 1.87
C VAL A 35 -12.47 4.70 0.79
N THR A 36 -13.73 4.79 1.23
CA THR A 36 -14.97 4.97 0.44
C THR A 36 -15.69 3.74 -0.13
N LYS A 37 -15.78 2.61 0.58
CA LYS A 37 -16.83 1.61 0.26
C LYS A 37 -18.28 2.12 0.48
N ASN A 38 -18.46 3.25 1.18
CA ASN A 38 -19.78 3.79 1.53
C ASN A 38 -20.29 4.89 0.58
N HIS A 39 -19.55 5.33 -0.43
CA HIS A 39 -20.06 6.33 -1.38
C HIS A 39 -20.95 5.72 -2.48
N TRP A 40 -20.85 4.41 -2.69
CA TRP A 40 -21.40 3.74 -3.88
C TRP A 40 -22.82 3.19 -3.73
N LYS A 41 -23.32 3.04 -2.49
CA LYS A 41 -24.72 2.65 -2.25
C LYS A 41 -25.75 3.75 -2.52
N LEU A 42 -25.32 5.02 -2.58
CA LEU A 42 -26.21 6.17 -2.75
C LEU A 42 -26.37 6.63 -4.20
N MET A 43 -25.56 6.11 -5.14
CA MET A 43 -25.44 6.66 -6.50
C MET A 43 -26.14 5.84 -7.59
N GLY A 44 -26.91 4.78 -7.26
CA GLY A 44 -27.82 4.09 -8.19
C GLY A 44 -27.29 3.89 -9.61
N VAL A 45 -26.19 3.14 -9.79
CA VAL A 45 -25.58 2.99 -11.12
C VAL A 45 -26.19 1.79 -11.83
N HIS A 46 -27.05 2.06 -12.82
CA HIS A 46 -27.62 1.09 -13.73
C HIS A 46 -26.55 0.35 -14.54
N ALA A 47 -26.71 -0.97 -14.67
CA ALA A 47 -25.99 -1.80 -15.62
C ALA A 47 -26.25 -1.26 -17.05
N GLY A 48 -25.21 -0.79 -17.73
CA GLY A 48 -25.32 -0.26 -19.09
C GLY A 48 -24.45 0.95 -19.45
N MET A 49 -23.63 1.48 -18.53
CA MET A 49 -22.70 2.56 -18.90
C MET A 49 -21.68 2.06 -19.93
N THR A 50 -21.64 2.70 -21.10
CA THR A 50 -20.62 2.45 -22.12
C THR A 50 -19.22 2.70 -21.55
N SER A 51 -18.22 2.00 -22.08
CA SER A 51 -16.80 2.16 -21.70
C SER A 51 -16.36 3.62 -21.57
N LEU A 52 -16.85 4.47 -22.47
CA LEU A 52 -16.60 5.91 -22.50
C LEU A 52 -17.20 6.67 -21.31
N CYS A 53 -18.43 6.36 -20.89
CA CYS A 53 -19.08 7.06 -19.76
C CYS A 53 -18.37 6.78 -18.44
N SER A 54 -17.93 5.54 -18.24
CA SER A 54 -17.15 5.14 -17.06
C SER A 54 -15.79 5.85 -17.02
N MET A 55 -15.11 5.97 -18.17
CA MET A 55 -13.84 6.71 -18.26
C MET A 55 -14.00 8.22 -18.07
N LEU A 56 -15.05 8.83 -18.60
CA LEU A 56 -15.35 10.25 -18.38
C LEU A 56 -15.63 10.54 -16.90
N ARG A 57 -16.37 9.65 -16.22
CA ARG A 57 -16.58 9.72 -14.78
C ARG A 57 -15.25 9.67 -14.02
N MET A 58 -14.37 8.74 -14.36
CA MET A 58 -13.05 8.62 -13.72
C MET A 58 -12.20 9.88 -13.92
N GLY A 59 -12.17 10.42 -15.15
CA GLY A 59 -11.49 11.66 -15.46
C GLY A 59 -11.99 12.83 -14.63
N LYS A 60 -13.31 12.98 -14.47
CA LYS A 60 -13.90 14.02 -13.63
C LYS A 60 -13.61 13.82 -12.14
N THR A 61 -13.76 12.61 -11.65
CA THR A 61 -13.75 12.30 -10.20
C THR A 61 -12.34 12.35 -9.60
N PHE A 62 -11.34 11.86 -10.34
CA PHE A 62 -9.97 11.69 -9.82
C PHE A 62 -8.96 12.66 -10.44
N ILE A 63 -9.17 13.11 -11.68
CA ILE A 63 -8.12 13.80 -12.44
C ILE A 63 -8.39 15.30 -12.58
N LEU A 64 -9.63 15.70 -12.86
CA LEU A 64 -9.99 17.12 -12.97
C LEU A 64 -9.99 17.85 -11.63
N VAL A 65 -10.06 17.12 -10.52
CA VAL A 65 -9.93 17.65 -9.15
C VAL A 65 -8.53 18.18 -8.83
N ILE A 66 -7.52 17.85 -9.65
CA ILE A 66 -6.15 18.35 -9.45
C ILE A 66 -6.10 19.87 -9.68
N PRO A 67 -5.71 20.67 -8.67
CA PRO A 67 -5.59 22.12 -8.79
C PRO A 67 -4.63 22.53 -9.91
N CYS A 68 -4.92 23.62 -10.62
CA CYS A 68 -4.15 24.05 -11.79
C CYS A 68 -2.64 24.18 -11.52
N HIS A 69 -2.25 24.73 -10.37
CA HIS A 69 -0.85 24.90 -9.98
C HIS A 69 -0.11 23.58 -9.73
N ARG A 70 -0.81 22.46 -9.47
CA ARG A 70 -0.22 21.12 -9.30
C ARG A 70 -0.25 20.27 -10.57
N ARG A 71 -0.80 20.74 -11.70
CA ARG A 71 -0.92 19.97 -12.96
C ARG A 71 0.40 19.74 -13.71
N ASN A 72 1.52 20.19 -13.16
CA ASN A 72 2.87 19.86 -13.66
C ASN A 72 3.56 18.78 -12.83
N ASP A 73 2.96 18.37 -11.71
CA ASP A 73 3.45 17.26 -10.90
C ASP A 73 3.03 15.93 -11.52
N ASN A 74 3.96 15.30 -12.23
CA ASN A 74 3.71 14.03 -12.91
C ASN A 74 3.43 12.90 -11.91
N ILE A 75 4.05 12.93 -10.71
CA ILE A 75 3.84 11.90 -9.70
C ILE A 75 2.43 12.01 -9.14
N LEU A 76 1.98 13.22 -8.79
CA LEU A 76 0.60 13.45 -8.34
C LEU A 76 -0.42 13.00 -9.39
N ILE A 77 -0.23 13.38 -10.66
CA ILE A 77 -1.13 12.99 -11.74
C ILE A 77 -1.18 11.47 -11.88
N MET A 78 -0.03 10.81 -11.88
CA MET A 78 0.05 9.36 -12.02
C MET A 78 -0.53 8.63 -10.79
N SER A 79 -0.41 9.20 -9.59
CA SER A 79 -1.08 8.69 -8.38
C SER A 79 -2.60 8.77 -8.50
N GLN A 80 -3.15 9.88 -9.01
CA GLN A 80 -4.61 10.00 -9.24
C GLN A 80 -5.11 9.06 -10.33
N LEU A 81 -4.33 8.89 -11.41
CA LEU A 81 -4.60 7.90 -12.44
C LEU A 81 -4.60 6.48 -11.87
N GLU A 82 -3.68 6.17 -10.95
CA GLU A 82 -3.62 4.85 -10.32
C GLU A 82 -4.85 4.60 -9.45
N LEU A 83 -5.33 5.60 -8.69
CA LEU A 83 -6.58 5.48 -7.93
C LEU A 83 -7.77 5.21 -8.85
N ALA A 84 -7.89 5.97 -9.95
CA ALA A 84 -8.95 5.76 -10.93
C ALA A 84 -8.86 4.36 -11.59
N TRP A 85 -7.65 3.89 -11.88
CA TRP A 85 -7.41 2.56 -12.43
C TRP A 85 -7.80 1.45 -11.46
N TRP A 86 -7.49 1.57 -10.17
CA TRP A 86 -7.94 0.60 -9.15
C TRP A 86 -9.45 0.61 -8.96
N ASP A 87 -10.09 1.78 -8.89
CA ASP A 87 -11.55 1.93 -8.83
C ASP A 87 -12.25 1.20 -9.98
N MET A 88 -11.66 1.28 -11.18
CA MET A 88 -12.12 0.54 -12.36
C MET A 88 -11.94 -0.97 -12.20
N LYS A 89 -10.77 -1.43 -11.78
CA LYS A 89 -10.45 -2.87 -11.67
C LYS A 89 -11.28 -3.59 -10.63
N ASP A 90 -11.56 -2.93 -9.52
CA ASP A 90 -12.33 -3.50 -8.40
C ASP A 90 -13.85 -3.47 -8.68
N ASN A 91 -14.29 -2.78 -9.73
CA ASN A 91 -15.70 -2.69 -10.11
C ASN A 91 -16.10 -3.81 -11.07
N ASN A 92 -16.58 -4.92 -10.50
CA ASN A 92 -17.08 -6.08 -11.24
C ASN A 92 -18.22 -5.77 -12.23
N GLY A 93 -18.90 -4.62 -12.10
CA GLY A 93 -19.97 -4.21 -13.01
C GLY A 93 -19.50 -3.71 -14.37
N LEU A 94 -18.18 -3.47 -14.56
CA LEU A 94 -17.64 -2.98 -15.82
C LEU A 94 -17.28 -4.10 -16.83
N GLY A 95 -17.21 -5.35 -16.37
CA GLY A 95 -16.88 -6.51 -17.21
C GLY A 95 -15.37 -6.84 -17.26
N PRO A 96 -15.02 -8.01 -17.83
CA PRO A 96 -13.68 -8.62 -17.71
C PRO A 96 -12.58 -7.79 -18.40
N TYR A 97 -12.90 -7.11 -19.50
CA TYR A 97 -11.95 -6.25 -20.22
C TYR A 97 -11.27 -5.22 -19.30
N PHE A 98 -12.03 -4.60 -18.41
CA PHE A 98 -11.50 -3.59 -17.49
C PHE A 98 -10.73 -4.19 -16.32
N GLN A 99 -11.06 -5.41 -15.91
CA GLN A 99 -10.37 -6.13 -14.85
C GLN A 99 -8.97 -6.58 -15.26
N GLU A 100 -8.73 -6.78 -16.56
CA GLU A 100 -7.42 -7.20 -17.09
C GLU A 100 -6.59 -6.03 -17.62
N MET A 101 -7.21 -4.87 -17.86
CA MET A 101 -6.56 -3.69 -18.43
C MET A 101 -5.34 -3.25 -17.63
N LYS A 102 -4.22 -3.03 -18.32
CA LYS A 102 -2.98 -2.53 -17.72
C LYS A 102 -3.02 -1.02 -17.53
N MET A 103 -2.24 -0.51 -16.58
CA MET A 103 -2.13 0.92 -16.29
C MET A 103 -1.76 1.77 -17.52
N GLU A 104 -0.87 1.27 -18.37
CA GLU A 104 -0.47 1.96 -19.61
C GLU A 104 -1.62 2.08 -20.61
N GLU A 105 -2.38 0.98 -20.80
CA GLU A 105 -3.57 0.96 -21.65
C GLU A 105 -4.65 1.91 -21.11
N PHE A 106 -4.86 1.92 -19.79
CA PHE A 106 -5.76 2.86 -19.12
C PHE A 106 -5.36 4.31 -19.39
N CYS A 107 -4.07 4.65 -19.28
CA CYS A 107 -3.56 5.98 -19.59
C CYS A 107 -3.82 6.36 -21.06
N HIS A 108 -3.64 5.43 -22.00
CA HIS A 108 -3.93 5.65 -23.42
C HIS A 108 -5.38 6.01 -23.69
N GLN A 109 -6.33 5.50 -22.90
CA GLN A 109 -7.74 5.81 -23.05
C GLN A 109 -8.15 7.11 -22.34
N ILE A 110 -7.61 7.37 -21.14
CA ILE A 110 -7.98 8.54 -20.31
C ILE A 110 -7.31 9.85 -20.77
N PHE A 111 -6.02 9.84 -21.14
CA PHE A 111 -5.30 11.05 -21.55
C PHE A 111 -6.01 11.83 -22.66
N PRO A 112 -6.63 11.17 -23.66
CA PRO A 112 -7.46 11.83 -24.64
C PRO A 112 -8.62 12.66 -24.12
N MET A 113 -9.24 12.23 -23.03
CA MET A 113 -10.47 12.78 -22.47
C MET A 113 -10.21 13.95 -21.51
N VAL A 114 -8.99 14.08 -21.02
CA VAL A 114 -8.60 15.11 -20.04
C VAL A 114 -7.85 16.25 -20.75
N PRO A 115 -8.39 17.48 -20.80
CA PRO A 115 -7.83 18.56 -21.61
C PRO A 115 -6.34 18.84 -21.40
N PHE A 116 -5.88 18.89 -20.16
CA PHE A 116 -4.47 19.18 -19.83
C PHE A 116 -3.52 18.00 -20.02
N LEU A 117 -4.04 16.78 -20.23
CA LEU A 117 -3.25 15.58 -20.53
C LEU A 117 -3.22 15.26 -22.03
N LYS A 118 -4.13 15.82 -22.83
CA LYS A 118 -4.27 15.56 -24.27
C LYS A 118 -2.95 15.70 -25.03
N HIS A 119 -2.18 16.74 -24.73
CA HIS A 119 -0.89 16.99 -25.39
C HIS A 119 0.26 16.13 -24.86
N ARG A 120 0.05 15.35 -23.79
CA ARG A 120 1.09 14.55 -23.13
C ARG A 120 1.02 13.06 -23.50
N ARG A 121 0.13 12.67 -24.42
CA ARG A 121 -0.09 11.26 -24.84
C ARG A 121 1.19 10.55 -25.29
N TYR A 122 2.08 11.25 -25.99
CA TYR A 122 3.34 10.66 -26.47
C TYR A 122 4.32 10.33 -25.33
N ARG A 123 4.09 10.84 -24.11
CA ARG A 123 4.92 10.57 -22.92
C ARG A 123 4.35 9.50 -22.01
N ILE A 124 3.21 8.88 -22.33
CA ILE A 124 2.53 7.91 -21.45
C ILE A 124 3.49 6.81 -20.99
N LYS A 125 4.19 6.15 -21.92
CA LYS A 125 5.16 5.10 -21.60
C LYS A 125 6.30 5.57 -20.70
N GLN A 126 6.77 6.80 -20.91
CA GLN A 126 7.79 7.41 -20.05
C GLN A 126 7.24 7.62 -18.64
N TRP A 127 6.03 8.19 -18.53
CA TRP A 127 5.38 8.51 -17.26
C TRP A 127 5.04 7.25 -16.45
N THR A 128 4.51 6.21 -17.10
CA THR A 128 4.21 4.93 -16.45
C THR A 128 5.47 4.26 -15.91
N ASN A 129 6.58 4.28 -16.68
CA ASN A 129 7.86 3.75 -16.24
C ASN A 129 8.48 4.57 -15.09
N SER A 130 8.51 5.90 -15.22
CA SER A 130 8.99 6.79 -14.15
C SER A 130 8.18 6.62 -12.88
N PHE A 131 6.85 6.51 -12.99
CA PHE A 131 5.98 6.29 -11.84
C PHE A 131 6.19 4.91 -11.22
N LYS A 132 6.37 3.86 -12.03
CA LYS A 132 6.73 2.52 -11.55
C LYS A 132 8.04 2.55 -10.76
N ASN A 133 9.05 3.26 -11.25
CA ASN A 133 10.34 3.39 -10.58
C ASN A 133 10.22 4.21 -9.28
N PHE A 134 9.51 5.34 -9.31
CA PHE A 134 9.20 6.13 -8.12
C PHE A 134 8.51 5.27 -7.05
N LYS A 135 7.50 4.48 -7.44
CA LYS A 135 6.81 3.59 -6.50
C LYS A 135 7.74 2.57 -5.84
N ARG A 136 8.86 2.19 -6.44
CA ARG A 136 9.84 1.28 -5.82
C ARG A 136 10.65 1.98 -4.72
N THR A 137 10.82 3.29 -4.79
CA THR A 137 11.60 4.06 -3.81
C THR A 137 10.77 4.58 -2.65
N VAL A 138 9.43 4.62 -2.77
CA VAL A 138 8.53 5.06 -1.69
C VAL A 138 8.82 4.27 -0.40
N PRO A 139 9.14 4.96 0.71
CA PRO A 139 9.44 4.31 1.98
C PRO A 139 8.33 3.39 2.45
N THR A 140 8.71 2.33 3.15
CA THR A 140 7.78 1.40 3.79
C THR A 140 7.94 1.40 5.29
N CYS A 141 6.82 1.32 5.99
CA CYS A 141 6.77 1.19 7.43
C CYS A 141 5.97 -0.04 7.81
N GLY A 142 6.41 -0.73 8.85
CA GLY A 142 5.79 -1.96 9.34
C GLY A 142 6.24 -2.30 10.75
N ALA A 143 5.99 -3.54 11.17
CA ALA A 143 6.38 -3.99 12.50
C ALA A 143 6.93 -5.42 12.54
N MET A 144 7.90 -5.64 13.42
CA MET A 144 8.30 -6.93 13.94
C MET A 144 7.52 -7.19 15.22
N ILE A 145 6.51 -8.04 15.14
CA ILE A 145 5.58 -8.29 16.25
C ILE A 145 5.93 -9.61 16.92
N PHE A 146 6.37 -9.53 18.16
CA PHE A 146 6.74 -10.66 19.01
C PHE A 146 5.66 -10.98 20.03
N ASN A 147 5.64 -12.21 20.55
CA ASN A 147 4.99 -12.46 21.84
C ASN A 147 5.83 -11.89 23.00
N GLU A 148 5.24 -11.81 24.20
CA GLU A 148 5.88 -11.25 25.40
C GLU A 148 7.25 -11.88 25.71
N ASN A 149 7.41 -13.18 25.47
CA ASN A 149 8.63 -13.90 25.78
C ASN A 149 9.67 -13.91 24.63
N PHE A 150 9.44 -13.15 23.56
CA PHE A 150 10.30 -13.12 22.36
C PHE A 150 10.60 -14.52 21.81
N SER A 151 9.63 -15.43 21.85
CA SER A 151 9.80 -16.82 21.37
C SER A 151 9.13 -17.07 20.02
N LYS A 152 8.22 -16.19 19.60
CA LYS A 152 7.46 -16.25 18.35
C LYS A 152 7.39 -14.86 17.72
N ILE A 153 7.38 -14.82 16.40
CA ILE A 153 7.27 -13.59 15.60
C ILE A 153 6.17 -13.75 14.56
N LEU A 154 5.44 -12.67 14.29
CA LEU A 154 4.39 -12.65 13.27
C LEU A 154 4.96 -12.28 11.91
N LEU A 155 4.66 -13.11 10.92
CA LEU A 155 4.95 -12.89 9.51
C LEU A 155 3.67 -13.05 8.70
N VAL A 156 3.62 -12.39 7.54
CA VAL A 156 2.54 -12.51 6.55
C VAL A 156 3.09 -13.20 5.30
N GLU A 157 2.30 -14.09 4.70
CA GLU A 157 2.66 -14.78 3.47
C GLU A 157 2.15 -13.98 2.26
N ASP A 158 3.05 -13.70 1.31
CA ASP A 158 2.64 -13.14 0.03
C ASP A 158 2.00 -14.22 -0.84
N LEU A 159 0.73 -14.04 -1.22
CA LEU A 159 -0.01 -15.00 -2.04
C LEU A 159 0.62 -15.28 -3.41
N TYR A 160 1.30 -14.30 -4.01
CA TYR A 160 1.88 -14.44 -5.34
C TYR A 160 3.25 -15.09 -5.31
N TRP A 161 4.07 -14.68 -4.34
CA TRP A 161 5.47 -15.13 -4.26
C TRP A 161 5.68 -16.29 -3.29
N LYS A 162 4.66 -16.65 -2.48
CA LYS A 162 4.75 -17.64 -1.40
C LYS A 162 5.95 -17.38 -0.48
N THR A 163 6.25 -16.10 -0.25
CA THR A 163 7.34 -15.65 0.61
C THR A 163 6.80 -15.06 1.89
N TRP A 164 7.46 -15.36 3.00
CA TRP A 164 7.14 -14.80 4.31
C TRP A 164 7.82 -13.45 4.49
N ASN A 165 7.05 -12.47 4.97
CA ASN A 165 7.51 -11.10 5.15
C ASN A 165 6.97 -10.51 6.45
N PHE A 166 7.64 -9.49 6.97
CA PHE A 166 7.05 -8.65 8.02
C PHE A 166 5.85 -7.87 7.48
N PRO A 167 4.79 -7.68 8.30
CA PRO A 167 3.67 -6.84 7.92
C PRO A 167 4.13 -5.40 7.75
N LYS A 168 4.05 -4.87 6.53
CA LYS A 168 4.56 -3.55 6.15
C LYS A 168 3.97 -3.08 4.82
N GLY A 169 3.89 -1.77 4.66
CA GLY A 169 3.54 -1.17 3.37
C GLY A 169 3.97 0.27 3.27
N LYS A 170 3.50 0.95 2.23
CA LYS A 170 4.04 2.24 1.79
C LYS A 170 3.43 3.37 2.59
N ILE A 171 4.27 4.32 2.97
CA ILE A 171 3.83 5.54 3.66
C ILE A 171 3.00 6.42 2.71
N HIS A 172 1.90 6.98 3.22
CA HIS A 172 1.11 7.98 2.49
C HIS A 172 1.69 9.39 2.64
N GLU A 173 1.27 10.31 1.77
CA GLU A 173 1.60 11.74 1.89
C GLU A 173 1.12 12.26 3.26
N GLU A 174 1.99 12.98 3.97
CA GLU A 174 1.74 13.52 5.33
C GLU A 174 1.45 12.49 6.44
N GLU A 175 1.62 11.19 6.18
CA GLU A 175 1.46 10.14 7.19
C GLU A 175 2.73 10.00 8.05
N LEU A 176 2.57 9.90 9.37
CA LEU A 176 3.69 9.60 10.27
C LEU A 176 4.14 8.13 10.10
N PRO A 177 5.46 7.84 10.09
CA PRO A 177 5.96 6.47 9.91
C PRO A 177 5.35 5.42 10.84
N PHE A 178 5.12 5.71 12.12
CA PHE A 178 4.47 4.76 13.03
C PHE A 178 2.98 4.60 12.73
N SER A 179 2.28 5.67 12.36
CA SER A 179 0.87 5.60 11.92
C SER A 179 0.73 4.70 10.69
N CYS A 180 1.64 4.82 9.73
CA CYS A 180 1.73 3.91 8.60
C CYS A 180 1.95 2.47 9.04
N ALA A 181 2.94 2.21 9.90
CA ALA A 181 3.20 0.85 10.41
C ALA A 181 1.96 0.25 11.10
N LYS A 182 1.24 1.03 11.89
CA LYS A 182 0.00 0.59 12.55
C LYS A 182 -1.08 0.23 11.55
N ARG A 183 -1.31 1.09 10.56
CA ARG A 183 -2.32 0.88 9.52
C ARG A 183 -2.05 -0.40 8.74
N GLU A 184 -0.82 -0.55 8.25
CA GLU A 184 -0.40 -1.71 7.44
C GLU A 184 -0.47 -3.01 8.24
N VAL A 185 -0.02 -3.02 9.50
CA VAL A 185 -0.15 -4.18 10.38
C VAL A 185 -1.62 -4.55 10.56
N PHE A 186 -2.49 -3.59 10.82
CA PHE A 186 -3.91 -3.86 10.99
C PHE A 186 -4.55 -4.37 9.70
N GLU A 187 -4.23 -3.78 8.55
CA GLU A 187 -4.75 -4.18 7.23
C GLU A 187 -4.33 -5.61 6.84
N GLU A 188 -3.12 -6.04 7.17
CA GLU A 188 -2.59 -7.36 6.79
C GLU A 188 -2.83 -8.47 7.84
N THR A 189 -3.05 -8.11 9.11
CA THR A 189 -3.06 -9.07 10.23
C THR A 189 -4.23 -8.92 11.18
N ASN A 190 -5.00 -7.83 11.08
CA ASN A 190 -6.02 -7.41 12.06
C ASN A 190 -5.49 -7.18 13.49
N VAL A 191 -4.17 -7.17 13.70
CA VAL A 191 -3.57 -6.87 15.01
C VAL A 191 -3.60 -5.36 15.26
N LYS A 192 -4.19 -4.96 16.39
CA LYS A 192 -4.20 -3.56 16.82
C LYS A 192 -2.96 -3.24 17.66
N ILE A 193 -2.08 -2.42 17.11
CA ILE A 193 -0.98 -1.82 17.87
C ILE A 193 -1.54 -0.68 18.73
N SER A 194 -1.39 -0.79 20.04
CA SER A 194 -1.93 0.19 20.99
C SER A 194 -1.05 1.46 21.08
N ASN A 195 -1.65 2.60 21.45
CA ASN A 195 -0.97 3.90 21.57
C ASN A 195 -0.24 4.11 22.91
N HIS A 196 -0.13 3.08 23.76
CA HIS A 196 0.29 3.26 25.15
C HIS A 196 1.76 3.67 25.31
N THR A 197 2.56 3.60 24.25
CA THR A 197 3.97 4.01 24.24
C THR A 197 4.16 5.32 23.49
N ARG A 198 4.87 6.26 24.10
CA ARG A 198 5.19 7.56 23.47
C ARG A 198 5.96 7.33 22.17
N TYR A 199 5.54 8.01 21.11
CA TYR A 199 6.09 7.89 19.75
C TYR A 199 7.62 8.01 19.69
N SER A 200 8.21 8.86 20.53
CA SER A 200 9.66 9.11 20.59
C SER A 200 10.49 7.99 21.22
N GLN A 201 9.86 6.95 21.75
CA GLN A 201 10.53 5.88 22.50
C GLN A 201 10.35 4.49 21.88
N MET A 202 9.68 4.39 20.73
CA MET A 202 9.47 3.09 20.10
C MET A 202 10.72 2.62 19.36
N PRO A 203 11.33 1.48 19.76
CA PRO A 203 12.49 0.96 19.06
C PRO A 203 12.09 0.51 17.66
N PHE A 204 12.93 0.84 16.68
CA PHE A 204 12.74 0.45 15.29
C PHE A 204 14.08 0.07 14.65
N LEU A 205 14.00 -0.80 13.64
CA LEU A 205 15.06 -1.06 12.69
C LEU A 205 14.80 -0.25 11.43
N GLU A 206 15.82 0.43 10.93
CA GLU A 206 15.76 1.13 9.65
C GLU A 206 16.87 0.63 8.73
N MET A 207 16.51 0.32 7.49
CA MET A 207 17.44 -0.14 6.48
C MET A 207 17.04 0.33 5.08
N TYR A 208 18.04 0.54 4.24
CA TYR A 208 17.83 0.69 2.80
C TYR A 208 17.95 -0.67 2.12
N TYR A 209 16.90 -1.07 1.39
CA TYR A 209 16.88 -2.29 0.60
C TYR A 209 16.36 -1.98 -0.80
N GLN A 210 17.13 -2.30 -1.85
CA GLN A 210 16.77 -2.03 -3.25
C GLN A 210 16.27 -0.59 -3.52
N GLN A 211 16.95 0.42 -2.96
CA GLN A 211 16.60 1.85 -3.06
C GLN A 211 15.29 2.25 -2.35
N GLN A 212 14.73 1.36 -1.54
CA GLN A 212 13.58 1.62 -0.69
C GLN A 212 14.04 1.74 0.76
N LEU A 213 13.61 2.80 1.44
CA LEU A 213 13.74 2.90 2.90
C LEU A 213 12.70 1.99 3.55
N VAL A 214 13.15 1.09 4.41
CA VAL A 214 12.29 0.18 5.18
C VAL A 214 12.48 0.46 6.65
N ARG A 215 11.40 0.79 7.35
CA ARG A 215 11.38 0.98 8.81
C ARG A 215 10.45 -0.04 9.46
N LEU A 216 10.97 -0.83 10.39
CA LEU A 216 10.22 -1.85 11.14
C LEU A 216 10.26 -1.55 12.63
N TYR A 217 9.11 -1.31 13.22
CA TYR A 217 8.98 -1.10 14.67
C TYR A 217 8.99 -2.43 15.41
N ILE A 218 9.66 -2.48 16.54
CA ILE A 218 9.73 -3.66 17.40
C ILE A 218 8.61 -3.56 18.43
N ILE A 219 7.71 -4.54 18.43
CA ILE A 219 6.49 -4.53 19.23
C ILE A 219 6.28 -5.90 19.88
N THR A 220 5.83 -5.93 21.13
CA THR A 220 5.39 -7.14 21.82
C THR A 220 3.86 -7.13 22.00
N VAL A 221 3.23 -8.31 21.92
CA VAL A 221 1.80 -8.50 22.19
C VAL A 221 1.57 -9.63 23.20
N LYS A 222 0.58 -9.45 24.08
CA LYS A 222 0.24 -10.38 25.17
C LYS A 222 -0.12 -11.78 24.67
N ALA A 223 -0.92 -11.84 23.62
CA ALA A 223 -1.30 -13.07 22.96
C ALA A 223 -1.65 -12.76 21.51
N PHE A 224 -1.12 -13.57 20.60
CA PHE A 224 -1.64 -13.63 19.24
C PHE A 224 -3.01 -14.31 19.32
N HIS A 225 -4.09 -13.55 19.32
CA HIS A 225 -5.42 -14.15 19.23
C HIS A 225 -5.56 -14.72 17.83
N SER A 226 -5.36 -16.02 17.68
CA SER A 226 -5.71 -16.76 16.49
C SER A 226 -7.24 -16.72 16.36
N TYR A 227 -7.74 -15.85 15.48
CA TYR A 227 -9.09 -16.02 14.97
C TYR A 227 -9.02 -17.18 13.97
N ASN A 228 -9.51 -18.35 14.41
CA ASN A 228 -9.78 -19.50 13.53
C ASN A 228 -10.97 -19.16 12.61
#